data_AF-A0A444U8V3-F1
#
_entry.id   AF-A0A444U8V3-F1
#
_cell.length_a   1.000
_cell.length_b   1.000
_cell.length_c   1.000
_cell.angle_alpha   90.00
_cell.angle_beta   90.00
_cell.angle_gamma   90.00
#
_symmetry.space_group_name_H-M   'P 1'
#
loop_
_entity.id
_entity.type
_entity.pdbx_description
1 polymer ?
#
loop_
_entity_poly.entity_id
_entity_poly.type
_entity_poly.pdbx_seq_one_letter_code
_entity_poly.pdbx_strand_id
1 'polypeptide(L)'
;MYSRDQVLRIATKDVEQITLLKDLEELEHLELDFWKGPTHPDFPTDVHVPFASLQAVKVFLESNNIQYSIMIEDLQSMVEEEKIQISRSRSTEQMRNTNSFDYASYHTLDELATDYGKDAIITSILNEMDIFIEIVTNPDGFYFTHTQNRMWRKTRSINSGSSCVGVDPNRNWDVGFGGAGASSNPCSETYHGSRANSESEVKSIVDFVKSHGNFKAFISIHSYSQMLLYPYGYTKTPAPDQQELHNLAKKATDALSTLYGTSYRYGNIINTIYQASGCTIDWTYNQGIKYSYTFELRDTGRYGFILPANQIIPTAQETWLAVKTIMEHTYNNPY
;
A
#
# COMPACT_ATOMS: atom_id res chain seq x y z
N MET A 1 -19.34 12.42 -6.69
CA MET A 1 -19.15 11.04 -7.16
C MET A 1 -19.47 10.04 -6.07
N TYR A 2 -19.20 10.36 -4.79
CA TYR A 2 -19.36 9.45 -3.65
C TYR A 2 -20.44 9.91 -2.65
N SER A 3 -21.45 10.65 -3.13
CA SER A 3 -22.37 11.36 -2.23
C SER A 3 -23.19 10.36 -1.41
N ARG A 4 -23.02 10.40 -0.09
CA ARG A 4 -23.62 9.46 0.88
C ARG A 4 -23.11 8.03 0.79
N ASP A 5 -22.01 7.81 0.06
CA ASP A 5 -21.30 6.55 0.14
C ASP A 5 -20.68 6.40 1.52
N GLN A 6 -20.66 5.16 2.03
CA GLN A 6 -20.11 4.87 3.34
C GLN A 6 -18.93 3.91 3.23
N VAL A 7 -18.02 3.98 4.18
CA VAL A 7 -17.04 2.92 4.39
C VAL A 7 -17.44 2.16 5.64
N LEU A 8 -17.70 0.87 5.49
CA LEU A 8 -18.08 -0.03 6.57
C LEU A 8 -16.87 -0.82 7.03
N ARG A 9 -16.68 -0.90 8.34
CA ARG A 9 -15.77 -1.86 8.97
C ARG A 9 -16.56 -3.07 9.45
N ILE A 10 -16.28 -4.22 8.87
CA ILE A 10 -16.99 -5.48 9.07
C ILE A 10 -16.10 -6.43 9.89
N ALA A 11 -16.67 -7.01 10.93
CA ALA A 11 -16.02 -8.00 11.78
C ALA A 11 -16.61 -9.39 11.49
N THR A 12 -15.75 -10.32 11.05
CA THR A 12 -16.11 -11.72 10.81
C THR A 12 -15.65 -12.58 11.96
N LYS A 13 -16.45 -13.58 12.36
CA LYS A 13 -16.14 -14.46 13.50
C LYS A 13 -15.57 -15.82 13.09
N ASP A 14 -15.81 -16.23 11.85
CA ASP A 14 -15.48 -17.56 11.33
C ASP A 14 -15.28 -17.54 9.81
N VAL A 15 -14.84 -18.69 9.28
CA VAL A 15 -14.55 -18.89 7.85
C VAL A 15 -15.82 -18.85 6.99
N GLU A 16 -16.99 -19.15 7.57
CA GLU A 16 -18.27 -19.11 6.86
C GLU A 16 -18.63 -17.65 6.53
N GLN A 17 -18.53 -16.74 7.51
CA GLN A 17 -18.75 -15.31 7.28
C GLN A 17 -17.72 -14.69 6.32
N ILE A 18 -16.46 -15.15 6.34
CA ILE A 18 -15.45 -14.72 5.37
C ILE A 18 -15.85 -15.15 3.95
N THR A 19 -16.32 -16.40 3.79
CA THR A 19 -16.80 -16.90 2.50
C THR A 19 -17.98 -16.06 1.99
N LEU A 20 -18.94 -15.74 2.85
CA LEU A 20 -20.07 -14.88 2.50
C LEU A 20 -19.64 -13.49 2.01
N LEU A 21 -18.63 -12.88 2.64
CA LEU A 21 -18.11 -11.58 2.19
C LEU A 21 -17.34 -11.69 0.86
N LYS A 22 -16.66 -12.80 0.60
CA LYS A 22 -16.02 -13.06 -0.70
C LYS A 22 -17.06 -13.24 -1.80
N ASP A 23 -18.14 -13.96 -1.52
CA ASP A 23 -19.25 -14.09 -2.48
C ASP A 23 -19.90 -12.73 -2.77
N LEU A 24 -19.98 -11.86 -1.76
CA LEU A 24 -20.46 -10.48 -1.91
C LEU A 24 -19.50 -9.62 -2.76
N GLU A 25 -18.19 -9.82 -2.65
CA GLU A 25 -17.15 -9.14 -3.46
C GLU A 25 -17.28 -9.46 -4.96
N GLU A 26 -17.73 -10.65 -5.31
CA GLU A 26 -17.94 -11.07 -6.71
C GLU A 26 -19.20 -10.48 -7.35
N LEU A 27 -20.07 -9.81 -6.58
CA LEU A 27 -21.30 -9.19 -7.09
C LEU A 27 -21.00 -7.82 -7.72
N GLU A 28 -20.53 -7.82 -8.97
CA GLU A 28 -20.13 -6.60 -9.71
C GLU A 28 -21.20 -5.49 -9.74
N HIS A 29 -22.48 -5.85 -9.79
CA HIS A 29 -23.59 -4.89 -9.81
C HIS A 29 -23.75 -4.07 -8.51
N LEU A 30 -23.10 -4.50 -7.42
CA LEU A 30 -23.08 -3.74 -6.17
C LEU A 30 -22.00 -2.65 -6.16
N GLU A 31 -21.02 -2.74 -7.07
CA GLU A 31 -19.90 -1.79 -7.22
C GLU A 31 -19.14 -1.56 -5.91
N LEU A 32 -18.92 -2.63 -5.13
CA LEU A 32 -18.20 -2.56 -3.86
C LEU A 32 -16.70 -2.37 -4.08
N ASP A 33 -16.08 -1.55 -3.25
CA ASP A 33 -14.64 -1.32 -3.25
C ASP A 33 -14.04 -1.76 -1.89
N PHE A 34 -13.36 -2.90 -1.88
CA PHE A 34 -12.76 -3.46 -0.67
C PHE A 34 -11.40 -2.83 -0.39
N TRP A 35 -11.40 -1.83 0.49
CA TRP A 35 -10.18 -1.20 0.99
C TRP A 35 -9.29 -2.18 1.76
N LYS A 36 -9.92 -3.09 2.51
CA LYS A 36 -9.29 -4.25 3.14
C LYS A 36 -10.19 -5.47 2.97
N GLY A 37 -9.74 -6.44 2.19
CA GLY A 37 -10.53 -7.63 1.84
C GLY A 37 -10.75 -8.61 3.01
N PRO A 38 -11.77 -9.51 2.88
CA PRO A 38 -12.11 -10.50 3.89
C PRO A 38 -11.12 -11.67 3.90
N THR A 39 -10.31 -11.74 4.96
CA THR A 39 -9.10 -12.59 4.97
C THR A 39 -9.01 -13.53 6.16
N HIS A 40 -9.10 -13.01 7.38
CA HIS A 40 -9.05 -13.78 8.62
C HIS A 40 -10.03 -13.19 9.65
N PRO A 41 -10.59 -14.00 10.59
CA PRO A 41 -11.52 -13.48 11.60
C PRO A 41 -10.93 -12.38 12.49
N ASP A 42 -9.63 -12.43 12.75
CA ASP A 42 -8.93 -11.44 13.58
C ASP A 42 -8.64 -10.11 12.86
N PHE A 43 -8.88 -10.03 11.55
CA PHE A 43 -8.64 -8.84 10.75
C PHE A 43 -9.97 -8.27 10.24
N PRO A 44 -10.28 -6.99 10.51
CA PRO A 44 -11.49 -6.37 9.98
C PRO A 44 -11.39 -6.22 8.46
N THR A 45 -12.54 -6.39 7.81
CA THR A 45 -12.76 -6.03 6.41
C THR A 45 -13.24 -4.59 6.36
N ASP A 46 -12.62 -3.75 5.54
CA ASP A 46 -13.06 -2.38 5.30
C ASP A 46 -13.55 -2.29 3.86
N VAL A 47 -14.79 -1.84 3.66
CA VAL A 47 -15.43 -1.78 2.33
C VAL A 47 -16.11 -0.45 2.12
N HIS A 48 -15.75 0.25 1.03
CA HIS A 48 -16.51 1.36 0.49
C HIS A 48 -17.74 0.82 -0.24
N VAL A 49 -18.91 1.27 0.18
CA VAL A 49 -20.21 0.86 -0.34
C VAL A 49 -20.89 2.08 -0.96
N PRO A 50 -21.19 2.05 -2.27
CA PRO A 50 -21.96 3.09 -2.93
C PRO A 50 -23.34 3.26 -2.30
N PHE A 51 -23.85 4.50 -2.25
CA PHE A 51 -25.14 4.80 -1.65
C PHE A 51 -26.29 3.97 -2.23
N ALA A 52 -26.24 3.68 -3.54
CA ALA A 52 -27.24 2.86 -4.24
C ALA A 52 -27.32 1.42 -3.71
N SER A 53 -26.19 0.85 -3.29
CA SER A 53 -26.06 -0.52 -2.81
C SER A 53 -26.09 -0.62 -1.27
N LEU A 54 -25.96 0.50 -0.57
CA LEU A 54 -25.77 0.56 0.88
C LEU A 54 -26.85 -0.17 1.67
N GLN A 55 -28.12 0.00 1.32
CA GLN A 55 -29.21 -0.67 2.03
C GLN A 55 -29.17 -2.19 1.82
N ALA A 56 -28.89 -2.64 0.60
CA ALA A 56 -28.81 -4.07 0.28
C ALA A 56 -27.67 -4.74 1.05
N VAL A 57 -26.49 -4.09 1.10
CA VAL A 57 -25.34 -4.59 1.85
C VAL A 57 -25.63 -4.66 3.35
N LYS A 58 -26.22 -3.61 3.95
CA LYS A 58 -26.56 -3.63 5.38
C LYS A 58 -27.54 -4.76 5.73
N VAL A 59 -28.57 -4.96 4.92
CA VAL A 59 -29.53 -6.07 5.09
C VAL A 59 -28.84 -7.42 4.95
N PHE A 60 -27.92 -7.57 4.01
CA PHE A 60 -27.12 -8.79 3.86
C PHE A 60 -26.26 -9.08 5.10
N LEU A 61 -25.59 -8.06 5.66
CA LEU A 61 -24.78 -8.24 6.86
C LEU A 61 -25.64 -8.62 8.07
N GLU A 62 -26.76 -7.93 8.26
CA GLU A 62 -27.70 -8.17 9.37
C GLU A 62 -28.35 -9.56 9.29
N SER A 63 -28.77 -9.99 8.10
CA SER A 63 -29.41 -11.30 7.91
C SER A 63 -28.46 -12.47 8.15
N ASN A 64 -27.15 -12.27 7.94
CA ASN A 64 -26.11 -13.25 8.19
C ASN A 64 -25.43 -13.10 9.57
N ASN A 65 -25.97 -12.26 10.47
CA ASN A 65 -25.38 -11.97 11.78
C ASN A 65 -23.90 -11.53 11.70
N ILE A 66 -23.55 -10.78 10.65
CA ILE A 66 -22.22 -10.21 10.47
C ILE A 66 -22.23 -8.80 11.08
N GLN A 67 -21.37 -8.57 12.07
CA GLN A 67 -21.27 -7.29 12.75
C GLN A 67 -20.53 -6.28 11.88
N TYR A 68 -21.03 -5.04 11.83
CA TYR A 68 -20.35 -3.95 11.14
C TYR A 68 -20.49 -2.64 11.90
N SER A 69 -19.61 -1.69 11.59
CA SER A 69 -19.65 -0.31 12.05
C SER A 69 -19.42 0.63 10.88
N ILE A 70 -19.97 1.83 10.96
CA ILE A 70 -19.75 2.87 9.95
C ILE A 70 -18.43 3.56 10.31
N MET A 71 -17.41 3.37 9.48
CA MET A 71 -16.09 3.95 9.65
C MET A 71 -16.04 5.36 9.07
N ILE A 72 -16.64 5.55 7.89
CA ILE A 72 -16.81 6.84 7.22
C ILE A 72 -18.29 6.98 6.84
N GLU A 73 -18.92 8.05 7.33
CA GLU A 73 -20.36 8.28 7.13
C GLU A 73 -20.70 8.90 5.77
N ASP A 74 -19.84 9.75 5.24
CA ASP A 74 -19.97 10.36 3.91
C ASP A 74 -18.60 10.54 3.27
N LEU A 75 -18.28 9.65 2.33
CA LEU A 75 -17.00 9.67 1.62
C LEU A 75 -16.82 10.94 0.77
N GLN A 76 -17.92 11.49 0.22
CA GLN A 76 -17.85 12.70 -0.60
C GLN A 76 -17.33 13.90 0.21
N SER A 77 -17.81 14.06 1.45
CA SER A 77 -17.36 15.14 2.34
C SER A 77 -15.85 15.09 2.59
N MET A 78 -15.28 13.90 2.79
CA MET A 78 -13.83 13.73 3.01
C MET A 78 -13.01 14.07 1.75
N VAL A 79 -13.47 13.62 0.57
CA VAL A 79 -12.83 13.95 -0.71
C VAL A 79 -12.91 15.45 -1.01
N GLU A 80 -14.00 16.10 -0.66
CA GLU A 80 -14.15 17.56 -0.81
C GLU A 80 -13.22 18.33 0.13
N GLU A 81 -13.08 17.88 1.38
CA GLU A 81 -12.15 18.48 2.33
C GLU A 81 -10.70 18.37 1.84
N GLU A 82 -10.28 17.21 1.34
CA GLU A 82 -8.96 17.01 0.72
C GLU A 82 -8.74 17.98 -0.45
N LYS A 83 -9.70 18.10 -1.38
CA LYS A 83 -9.61 19.03 -2.51
C LYS A 83 -9.49 20.48 -2.06
N ILE A 84 -10.21 20.87 -1.00
CA ILE A 84 -10.11 22.20 -0.42
C ILE A 84 -8.69 22.43 0.12
N GLN A 85 -8.12 21.46 0.85
CA GLN A 85 -6.76 21.53 1.37
C GLN A 85 -5.72 21.69 0.24
N ILE A 86 -5.80 20.86 -0.81
CA ILE A 86 -4.92 20.94 -1.98
C ILE A 86 -5.04 22.29 -2.70
N SER A 87 -6.26 22.81 -2.86
CA SER A 87 -6.47 24.10 -3.55
C SER A 87 -5.89 25.28 -2.75
N ARG A 88 -5.94 25.21 -1.42
CA ARG A 88 -5.37 26.22 -0.52
C ARG A 88 -3.84 26.21 -0.53
N SER A 89 -3.20 25.05 -0.63
CA SER A 89 -1.74 24.99 -0.69
C SER A 89 -1.17 25.42 -2.04
N ARG A 90 -1.88 25.19 -3.14
CA ARG A 90 -1.47 25.65 -4.49
C ARG A 90 -1.53 27.16 -4.71
N SER A 91 -2.33 27.90 -3.93
CA SER A 91 -2.46 29.36 -4.07
C SER A 91 -1.37 30.14 -3.34
N THR A 92 -0.56 29.49 -2.51
CA THR A 92 0.62 30.07 -1.87
C THR A 92 1.80 30.12 -2.86
N GLU A 93 2.30 31.32 -3.19
CA GLU A 93 3.42 31.59 -4.12
C GLU A 93 4.78 30.93 -3.78
N GLN A 94 4.82 30.10 -2.74
CA GLN A 94 6.01 29.53 -2.11
C GLN A 94 6.62 28.32 -2.85
N MET A 95 6.04 27.88 -3.97
CA MET A 95 6.35 26.58 -4.60
C MET A 95 7.56 26.57 -5.58
N ARG A 96 8.49 27.54 -5.53
CA ARG A 96 9.56 27.68 -6.55
C ARG A 96 10.96 27.22 -6.11
N ASN A 97 11.18 26.90 -4.85
CA ASN A 97 12.46 26.39 -4.33
C ASN A 97 12.20 25.39 -3.18
N THR A 98 13.07 24.39 -3.01
CA THR A 98 12.96 23.36 -1.97
C THR A 98 12.88 23.96 -0.56
N ASN A 99 13.67 25.01 -0.29
CA ASN A 99 13.67 25.69 1.02
C ASN A 99 12.37 26.42 1.38
N SER A 100 11.52 26.76 0.40
CA SER A 100 10.24 27.42 0.63
C SER A 100 9.05 26.52 0.32
N PHE A 101 9.30 25.24 0.05
CA PHE A 101 8.29 24.31 -0.45
C PHE A 101 7.34 23.87 0.69
N ASP A 102 6.03 23.78 0.41
CA ASP A 102 5.05 23.30 1.38
C ASP A 102 5.07 21.77 1.46
N TYR A 103 5.84 21.25 2.42
CA TYR A 103 5.95 19.83 2.72
C TYR A 103 4.71 19.25 3.44
N ALA A 104 3.74 20.07 3.87
CA ALA A 104 2.49 19.62 4.47
C ALA A 104 1.43 19.25 3.41
N SER A 105 1.81 19.30 2.12
CA SER A 105 1.04 18.87 0.95
C SER A 105 1.74 17.70 0.24
N TYR A 106 1.01 16.88 -0.54
CA TYR A 106 1.54 15.68 -1.21
C TYR A 106 2.70 15.94 -2.20
N HIS A 107 3.97 15.83 -1.78
CA HIS A 107 5.15 16.07 -2.62
C HIS A 107 6.46 15.39 -2.10
N THR A 108 7.57 15.59 -2.82
CA THR A 108 8.80 14.76 -2.86
C THR A 108 9.88 15.03 -1.79
N LEU A 109 10.89 14.16 -1.77
CA LEU A 109 11.85 13.83 -0.70
C LEU A 109 13.14 14.69 -0.66
N ASP A 110 13.24 15.62 0.30
CA ASP A 110 14.38 16.55 0.52
C ASP A 110 15.30 16.14 1.69
N GLU A 111 14.82 15.29 2.60
CA GLU A 111 15.56 14.90 3.82
C GLU A 111 16.88 14.20 3.51
N LEU A 112 16.93 13.31 2.51
CA LEU A 112 18.17 12.64 2.10
C LEU A 112 19.26 13.60 1.59
N ALA A 113 18.87 14.60 0.79
CA ALA A 113 19.81 15.56 0.21
C ALA A 113 20.30 16.58 1.26
N THR A 114 19.45 16.90 2.25
CA THR A 114 19.76 17.87 3.29
C THR A 114 20.53 17.28 4.47
N ASP A 115 20.43 15.97 4.72
CA ASP A 115 21.15 15.25 5.78
C ASP A 115 22.54 14.77 5.35
N TYR A 116 22.82 14.65 4.05
CA TYR A 116 24.16 14.34 3.57
C TYR A 116 25.17 15.42 4.01
N GLY A 117 26.26 15.00 4.67
CA GLY A 117 27.25 15.89 5.27
C GLY A 117 26.86 16.45 6.65
N LYS A 118 25.67 16.11 7.18
CA LYS A 118 25.22 16.49 8.53
C LYS A 118 25.00 15.27 9.43
N ASP A 119 24.24 14.29 8.94
CA ASP A 119 24.01 13.03 9.64
C ASP A 119 25.09 12.02 9.26
N ALA A 120 25.85 11.56 10.26
CA ALA A 120 26.99 10.67 10.02
C ALA A 120 26.58 9.33 9.39
N ILE A 121 25.42 8.77 9.77
CA ILE A 121 24.95 7.48 9.27
C ILE A 121 24.53 7.62 7.80
N ILE A 122 23.71 8.62 7.48
CA ILE A 122 23.28 8.89 6.10
C ILE A 122 24.49 9.22 5.21
N THR A 123 25.46 9.99 5.74
CA THR A 123 26.69 10.30 5.01
C THR A 123 27.52 9.05 4.72
N SER A 124 27.70 8.16 5.69
CA SER A 124 28.40 6.88 5.48
C SER A 124 27.71 5.97 4.48
N ILE A 125 26.37 5.89 4.53
CA ILE A 125 25.58 5.11 3.58
C ILE A 125 25.75 5.68 2.17
N LEU A 126 25.53 6.98 1.97
CA LEU A 126 25.60 7.62 0.65
C LEU A 126 27.01 7.69 0.05
N ASN A 127 28.06 7.45 0.84
CA ASN A 127 29.42 7.33 0.32
C ASN A 127 29.72 5.95 -0.29
N GLU A 128 28.96 4.91 0.09
CA GLU A 128 29.24 3.51 -0.28
C GLU A 128 28.06 2.82 -1.00
N MET A 129 26.87 3.41 -0.96
CA MET A 129 25.63 2.85 -1.50
C MET A 129 24.83 3.92 -2.24
N ASP A 130 24.23 3.53 -3.36
CA ASP A 130 23.25 4.34 -4.07
C ASP A 130 21.84 4.11 -3.53
N ILE A 131 21.05 5.19 -3.47
CA ILE A 131 19.63 5.14 -3.12
C ILE A 131 18.81 5.58 -4.34
N PHE A 132 17.97 4.68 -4.84
CA PHE A 132 17.01 4.97 -5.91
C PHE A 132 15.61 5.15 -5.33
N ILE A 133 14.94 6.25 -5.70
CA ILE A 133 13.61 6.60 -5.18
C ILE A 133 12.69 6.86 -6.36
N GLU A 134 11.69 6.01 -6.50
CA GLU A 134 10.59 6.17 -7.44
C GLU A 134 9.35 6.62 -6.68
N ILE A 135 8.95 7.87 -6.88
CA ILE A 135 7.91 8.49 -6.04
C ILE A 135 6.50 8.14 -6.53
N VAL A 136 6.32 8.08 -7.85
CA VAL A 136 5.04 7.78 -8.49
C VAL A 136 5.21 6.59 -9.43
N THR A 137 5.16 5.38 -8.86
CA THR A 137 5.33 4.11 -9.58
C THR A 137 4.16 3.77 -10.51
N ASN A 138 2.96 4.32 -10.27
CA ASN A 138 1.78 4.17 -11.13
C ASN A 138 1.28 5.56 -11.56
N PRO A 139 1.96 6.23 -12.51
CA PRO A 139 1.65 7.62 -12.88
C PRO A 139 0.26 7.79 -13.51
N ASP A 140 -0.16 6.84 -14.35
CA ASP A 140 -1.47 6.89 -15.00
C ASP A 140 -2.61 6.73 -14.00
N GLY A 141 -2.49 5.77 -13.07
CA GLY A 141 -3.42 5.60 -11.96
C GLY A 141 -3.45 6.83 -11.07
N PHE A 142 -2.28 7.38 -10.71
CA PHE A 142 -2.18 8.60 -9.89
C PHE A 142 -2.89 9.79 -10.55
N TYR A 143 -2.66 10.04 -11.84
CA TYR A 143 -3.37 11.09 -12.58
C TYR A 143 -4.88 10.86 -12.61
N PHE A 144 -5.32 9.60 -12.77
CA PHE A 144 -6.73 9.24 -12.78
C PHE A 144 -7.41 9.49 -11.43
N THR A 145 -6.71 9.33 -10.30
CA THR A 145 -7.23 9.67 -8.97
C THR A 145 -7.51 11.17 -8.78
N HIS A 146 -6.75 12.02 -9.47
CA HIS A 146 -6.90 13.47 -9.38
C HIS A 146 -7.99 14.02 -10.29
N THR A 147 -8.26 13.32 -11.40
CA THR A 147 -9.12 13.83 -12.47
C THR A 147 -10.47 13.14 -12.55
N GLN A 148 -10.54 11.83 -12.27
CA GLN A 148 -11.72 11.01 -12.56
C GLN A 148 -12.23 10.29 -11.31
N ASN A 149 -11.47 9.33 -10.75
CA ASN A 149 -11.91 8.47 -9.65
C ASN A 149 -10.84 8.42 -8.55
N ARG A 150 -11.06 9.13 -7.45
CA ARG A 150 -10.13 9.25 -6.32
C ARG A 150 -9.81 7.92 -5.63
N MET A 151 -10.68 6.91 -5.76
CA MET A 151 -10.51 5.57 -5.18
C MET A 151 -9.79 4.59 -6.13
N TRP A 152 -9.37 5.03 -7.32
CA TRP A 152 -8.71 4.14 -8.28
C TRP A 152 -7.34 3.64 -7.79
N ARG A 153 -7.11 2.33 -7.86
CA ARG A 153 -5.87 1.67 -7.41
C ARG A 153 -5.00 1.15 -8.55
N LYS A 154 -5.62 0.51 -9.55
CA LYS A 154 -4.93 -0.24 -10.61
C LYS A 154 -4.13 0.63 -11.59
N THR A 155 -3.38 0.00 -12.49
CA THR A 155 -2.85 0.66 -13.69
C THR A 155 -4.00 1.15 -14.61
N ARG A 156 -3.68 1.73 -15.77
CA ARG A 156 -4.68 2.16 -16.78
C ARG A 156 -4.59 1.40 -18.10
N SER A 157 -3.97 0.23 -18.10
CA SER A 157 -3.86 -0.64 -19.27
C SER A 157 -5.23 -1.13 -19.77
N ILE A 158 -5.37 -1.29 -21.08
CA ILE A 158 -6.60 -1.80 -21.69
C ILE A 158 -6.54 -3.34 -21.73
N ASN A 159 -7.54 -3.98 -21.13
CA ASN A 159 -7.64 -5.44 -21.10
C ASN A 159 -8.36 -5.96 -22.35
N SER A 160 -7.66 -6.67 -23.23
CA SER A 160 -8.25 -7.24 -24.45
C SER A 160 -9.42 -8.18 -24.12
N GLY A 161 -10.57 -7.95 -24.76
CA GLY A 161 -11.78 -8.75 -24.54
C GLY A 161 -12.60 -8.37 -23.29
N SER A 162 -12.23 -7.30 -22.58
CA SER A 162 -12.99 -6.77 -21.44
C SER A 162 -13.22 -5.26 -21.58
N SER A 163 -14.31 -4.75 -21.00
CA SER A 163 -14.53 -3.31 -20.83
C SER A 163 -13.82 -2.74 -19.59
N CYS A 164 -13.33 -3.60 -18.70
CA CYS A 164 -12.66 -3.20 -17.46
C CYS A 164 -11.19 -2.86 -17.72
N VAL A 165 -10.70 -1.85 -17.01
CA VAL A 165 -9.39 -1.22 -17.24
C VAL A 165 -8.44 -1.53 -16.07
N GLY A 166 -7.16 -1.70 -16.39
CA GLY A 166 -6.09 -1.81 -15.42
C GLY A 166 -5.89 -3.20 -14.85
N VAL A 167 -4.73 -3.35 -14.23
CA VAL A 167 -4.23 -4.53 -13.50
C VAL A 167 -3.76 -4.06 -12.12
N ASP A 168 -3.87 -4.90 -11.09
CA ASP A 168 -3.22 -4.61 -9.81
C ASP A 168 -1.70 -4.72 -9.98
N PRO A 169 -0.94 -3.61 -9.92
CA PRO A 169 0.51 -3.66 -10.13
C PRO A 169 1.23 -4.48 -9.05
N ASN A 170 0.61 -4.74 -7.89
CA ASN A 170 1.16 -5.58 -6.83
C ASN A 170 0.56 -7.01 -6.81
N ARG A 171 0.02 -7.46 -7.95
CA ARG A 171 -0.30 -8.86 -8.28
C ARG A 171 0.35 -9.33 -9.58
N ASN A 172 1.06 -8.44 -10.26
CA ASN A 172 1.56 -8.66 -11.62
C ASN A 172 2.99 -9.23 -11.68
N TRP A 173 3.66 -9.43 -10.55
CA TRP A 173 5.07 -9.84 -10.52
C TRP A 173 5.24 -11.34 -10.76
N ASP A 174 6.38 -11.74 -11.34
CA ASP A 174 6.70 -13.14 -11.68
C ASP A 174 7.11 -13.99 -10.46
N VAL A 175 6.21 -14.12 -9.49
CA VAL A 175 6.39 -14.89 -8.27
C VAL A 175 5.04 -15.40 -7.77
N GLY A 176 4.80 -16.70 -7.90
CA GLY A 176 3.49 -17.28 -7.61
C GLY A 176 2.34 -16.67 -8.44
N PHE A 177 2.64 -15.99 -9.56
CA PHE A 177 1.69 -15.25 -10.39
C PHE A 177 0.42 -16.05 -10.70
N GLY A 178 -0.74 -15.41 -10.58
CA GLY A 178 -2.05 -16.07 -10.79
C GLY A 178 -2.45 -17.05 -9.69
N GLY A 179 -1.69 -17.12 -8.59
CA GLY A 179 -2.00 -17.93 -7.43
C GLY A 179 -3.10 -17.35 -6.54
N ALA A 180 -3.29 -17.96 -5.38
CA ALA A 180 -4.27 -17.48 -4.40
C ALA A 180 -3.94 -16.07 -3.90
N GLY A 181 -4.98 -15.26 -3.71
CA GLY A 181 -4.85 -13.86 -3.31
C GLY A 181 -4.77 -12.85 -4.46
N ALA A 182 -4.97 -13.32 -5.69
CA ALA A 182 -5.22 -12.49 -6.87
C ALA A 182 -6.45 -13.01 -7.63
N SER A 183 -7.08 -12.14 -8.43
CA SER A 183 -8.22 -12.50 -9.27
C SER A 183 -7.82 -12.60 -10.73
N SER A 184 -8.45 -13.52 -11.47
CA SER A 184 -8.35 -13.59 -12.93
C SER A 184 -9.44 -12.78 -13.64
N ASN A 185 -10.37 -12.17 -12.90
CA ASN A 185 -11.41 -11.30 -13.46
C ASN A 185 -10.82 -9.90 -13.73
N PRO A 186 -10.80 -9.40 -15.00
CA PRO A 186 -10.29 -8.06 -15.32
C PRO A 186 -10.98 -6.90 -14.58
N CYS A 187 -12.20 -7.10 -14.10
CA CYS A 187 -12.95 -6.11 -13.36
C CYS A 187 -12.57 -6.05 -11.88
N SER A 188 -11.97 -7.11 -11.32
CA SER A 188 -11.54 -7.14 -9.92
C SER A 188 -10.43 -6.12 -9.64
N GLU A 189 -10.45 -5.53 -8.44
CA GLU A 189 -9.38 -4.66 -7.95
C GLU A 189 -8.06 -5.40 -7.70
N THR A 190 -8.10 -6.74 -7.59
CA THR A 190 -6.92 -7.59 -7.43
C THR A 190 -6.58 -8.39 -8.69
N TYR A 191 -7.03 -7.91 -9.87
CA TYR A 191 -6.75 -8.56 -11.14
C TYR A 191 -5.24 -8.67 -11.39
N HIS A 192 -4.73 -9.89 -11.58
CA HIS A 192 -3.28 -10.11 -11.76
C HIS A 192 -2.75 -9.75 -13.15
N GLY A 193 -3.61 -9.55 -14.15
CA GLY A 193 -3.20 -9.29 -15.53
C GLY A 193 -3.06 -10.56 -16.36
N SER A 194 -2.80 -10.39 -17.65
CA SER A 194 -2.79 -11.50 -18.63
C SER A 194 -1.57 -12.42 -18.52
N ARG A 195 -0.46 -11.92 -17.97
CA ARG A 195 0.80 -12.63 -17.70
C ARG A 195 1.62 -11.85 -16.70
N ALA A 196 2.61 -12.50 -16.08
CA ALA A 196 3.55 -11.80 -15.21
C ALA A 196 4.31 -10.70 -15.96
N ASN A 197 4.52 -9.57 -15.30
CA ASN A 197 5.14 -8.35 -15.79
C ASN A 197 4.46 -7.83 -17.08
N SER A 198 3.13 -7.97 -17.19
CA SER A 198 2.37 -7.41 -18.31
C SER A 198 2.31 -5.90 -18.29
N GLU A 199 2.36 -5.29 -17.10
CA GLU A 199 2.28 -3.85 -16.92
C GLU A 199 3.64 -3.21 -17.18
N SER A 200 3.68 -2.15 -17.99
CA SER A 200 4.92 -1.44 -18.34
C SER A 200 5.65 -0.92 -17.11
N GLU A 201 4.90 -0.41 -16.14
CA GLU A 201 5.35 0.14 -14.87
C GLU A 201 6.11 -0.93 -14.07
N VAL A 202 5.52 -2.13 -13.95
CA VAL A 202 6.16 -3.27 -13.28
C VAL A 202 7.36 -3.77 -14.07
N LYS A 203 7.21 -3.91 -15.39
CA LYS A 203 8.27 -4.40 -16.27
C LYS A 203 9.51 -3.50 -16.26
N SER A 204 9.32 -2.19 -16.18
CA SER A 204 10.41 -1.21 -16.07
C SER A 204 11.23 -1.39 -14.79
N ILE A 205 10.58 -1.61 -13.64
CA ILE A 205 11.30 -1.89 -12.39
C ILE A 205 12.02 -3.24 -12.46
N VAL A 206 11.37 -4.26 -13.01
CA VAL A 206 11.97 -5.59 -13.22
C VAL A 206 13.25 -5.48 -14.05
N ASP A 207 13.20 -4.76 -15.17
CA ASP A 207 14.34 -4.56 -16.06
C ASP A 207 15.45 -3.75 -15.40
N PHE A 208 15.09 -2.71 -14.64
CA PHE A 208 16.05 -1.89 -13.90
C PHE A 208 16.77 -2.67 -12.81
N VAL A 209 16.03 -3.41 -11.98
CA VAL A 209 16.60 -4.26 -10.91
C VAL A 209 17.54 -5.31 -11.51
N LYS A 210 17.12 -6.00 -12.58
CA LYS A 210 17.93 -7.03 -13.23
C LYS A 210 19.17 -6.46 -13.93
N SER A 211 19.05 -5.30 -14.58
CA SER A 211 20.18 -4.67 -15.28
C SER A 211 21.19 -4.08 -14.32
N HIS A 212 20.76 -3.51 -13.19
CA HIS A 212 21.66 -3.03 -12.15
C HIS A 212 22.37 -4.18 -11.42
N GLY A 213 21.63 -5.25 -11.07
CA GLY A 213 22.20 -6.50 -10.56
C GLY A 213 22.89 -6.43 -9.18
N ASN A 214 22.78 -5.32 -8.45
CA ASN A 214 23.48 -5.13 -7.17
C ASN A 214 22.60 -4.43 -6.10
N PHE A 215 21.29 -4.57 -6.19
CA PHE A 215 20.38 -4.11 -5.14
C PHE A 215 20.55 -4.96 -3.87
N LYS A 216 20.65 -4.30 -2.72
CA LYS A 216 20.80 -4.96 -1.40
C LYS A 216 19.53 -4.89 -0.54
N ALA A 217 18.77 -3.82 -0.69
CA ALA A 217 17.47 -3.64 -0.07
C ALA A 217 16.45 -3.17 -1.11
N PHE A 218 15.19 -3.51 -0.89
CA PHE A 218 14.06 -3.01 -1.69
C PHE A 218 12.89 -2.71 -0.75
N ILE A 219 12.43 -1.46 -0.74
CA ILE A 219 11.30 -1.04 0.11
C ILE A 219 10.17 -0.58 -0.80
N SER A 220 9.03 -1.27 -0.74
CA SER A 220 7.79 -0.85 -1.39
C SER A 220 6.89 -0.18 -0.34
N ILE A 221 6.28 0.95 -0.64
CA ILE A 221 5.50 1.72 0.35
C ILE A 221 4.06 1.82 -0.12
N HIS A 222 3.15 1.38 0.73
CA HIS A 222 1.71 1.39 0.56
C HIS A 222 1.04 2.09 1.75
N SER A 223 -0.27 2.29 1.65
CA SER A 223 -1.14 2.60 2.77
C SER A 223 -2.42 1.80 2.56
N TYR A 224 -3.23 1.51 3.58
CA TYR A 224 -3.07 1.83 5.01
C TYR A 224 -3.12 0.53 5.81
N SER A 225 -2.60 0.55 7.04
CA SER A 225 -2.89 -0.42 8.13
C SER A 225 -1.87 -0.34 9.28
N GLN A 226 -0.80 0.45 9.13
CA GLN A 226 0.34 0.49 10.05
C GLN A 226 1.00 -0.89 10.18
N MET A 227 1.57 -1.39 9.08
CA MET A 227 2.31 -2.65 9.04
C MET A 227 3.69 -2.49 8.39
N LEU A 228 4.67 -3.25 8.86
CA LEU A 228 5.95 -3.47 8.19
C LEU A 228 6.11 -4.95 7.89
N LEU A 229 6.01 -5.30 6.61
CA LEU A 229 5.92 -6.68 6.16
C LEU A 229 7.18 -7.10 5.40
N TYR A 230 7.50 -8.39 5.45
CA TYR A 230 8.56 -9.02 4.66
C TYR A 230 8.03 -10.30 3.98
N PRO A 231 8.79 -10.92 3.06
CA PRO A 231 8.34 -12.13 2.35
C PRO A 231 8.08 -13.33 3.27
N TYR A 232 7.23 -14.29 2.90
CA TYR A 232 6.46 -14.35 1.65
C TYR A 232 4.98 -14.00 1.85
N GLY A 233 4.34 -13.54 0.77
CA GLY A 233 2.89 -13.42 0.63
C GLY A 233 2.24 -14.60 -0.07
N TYR A 234 2.89 -15.15 -1.10
CA TYR A 234 2.26 -16.17 -1.95
C TYR A 234 2.28 -17.58 -1.35
N THR A 235 3.19 -17.86 -0.41
CA THR A 235 3.43 -19.19 0.16
C THR A 235 3.56 -19.15 1.68
N LYS A 236 3.18 -20.26 2.33
CA LYS A 236 3.37 -20.48 3.79
C LYS A 236 4.79 -20.89 4.16
N THR A 237 5.60 -21.30 3.17
CA THR A 237 7.01 -21.62 3.42
C THR A 237 7.75 -20.35 3.84
N PRO A 238 8.38 -20.32 5.03
CA PRO A 238 9.21 -19.21 5.47
C PRO A 238 10.31 -18.83 4.47
N ALA A 239 10.64 -17.54 4.40
CA ALA A 239 11.89 -17.08 3.82
C ALA A 239 13.08 -17.70 4.57
N PRO A 240 14.15 -18.16 3.90
CA PRO A 240 15.36 -18.66 4.57
C PRO A 240 15.91 -17.69 5.63
N ASP A 241 15.81 -16.37 5.36
CA ASP A 241 16.29 -15.31 6.25
C ASP A 241 15.22 -14.79 7.23
N GLN A 242 14.10 -15.49 7.41
CA GLN A 242 12.94 -15.00 8.19
C GLN A 242 13.34 -14.43 9.56
N GLN A 243 14.24 -15.10 10.29
CA GLN A 243 14.63 -14.66 11.63
C GLN A 243 15.31 -13.29 11.62
N GLU A 244 16.17 -13.02 10.63
CA GLU A 244 16.85 -11.73 10.49
C GLU A 244 15.88 -10.66 10.01
N LEU A 245 15.04 -10.98 9.02
CA LEU A 245 14.03 -10.07 8.51
C LEU A 245 13.05 -9.64 9.61
N HIS A 246 12.60 -10.60 10.42
CA HIS A 246 11.70 -10.33 11.53
C HIS A 246 12.33 -9.45 12.61
N ASN A 247 13.59 -9.72 12.97
CA ASN A 247 14.31 -8.92 13.96
C ASN A 247 14.57 -7.49 13.47
N LEU A 248 14.90 -7.32 12.19
CA LEU A 248 15.09 -6.00 11.60
C LEU A 248 13.76 -5.24 11.48
N ALA A 249 12.68 -5.89 11.05
CA ALA A 249 11.35 -5.29 11.03
C ALA A 249 10.94 -4.80 12.43
N LYS A 250 11.17 -5.61 13.47
CA LYS A 250 10.94 -5.20 14.86
C LYS A 250 11.74 -3.95 15.24
N LYS A 251 13.05 -3.92 14.96
CA LYS A 251 13.89 -2.77 15.27
C LYS A 251 13.40 -1.51 14.56
N ALA A 252 13.01 -1.64 13.28
CA ALA A 252 12.53 -0.52 12.48
C ALA A 252 11.18 0.01 12.99
N THR A 253 10.24 -0.85 13.39
CA THR A 253 8.97 -0.42 13.98
C THR A 253 9.12 0.14 15.40
N ASP A 254 10.05 -0.41 16.20
CA ASP A 254 10.42 0.18 17.49
C ASP A 254 10.94 1.61 17.29
N ALA A 255 11.86 1.82 16.34
CA ALA A 255 12.41 3.14 16.01
C ALA A 255 11.33 4.13 15.53
N LEU A 256 10.46 3.71 14.63
CA LEU A 256 9.30 4.49 14.16
C LEU A 256 8.43 4.96 15.33
N SER A 257 8.11 4.03 16.25
CA SER A 257 7.21 4.31 17.37
C SER A 257 7.75 5.37 18.34
N THR A 258 9.07 5.62 18.36
CA THR A 258 9.68 6.59 19.28
C THR A 258 9.23 8.03 19.06
N LEU A 259 8.82 8.39 17.84
CA LEU A 259 8.51 9.78 17.50
C LEU A 259 7.11 10.19 17.94
N TYR A 260 6.09 9.37 17.63
CA TYR A 260 4.69 9.70 17.89
C TYR A 260 3.90 8.59 18.62
N GLY A 261 4.54 7.49 19.03
CA GLY A 261 3.87 6.36 19.66
C GLY A 261 3.04 5.50 18.68
N THR A 262 3.22 5.69 17.38
CA THR A 262 2.47 4.96 16.35
C THR A 262 2.84 3.49 16.38
N SER A 263 1.85 2.63 16.61
CA SER A 263 2.05 1.19 16.71
C SER A 263 1.95 0.55 15.32
N TYR A 264 3.01 -0.11 14.89
CA TYR A 264 3.03 -0.92 13.68
C TYR A 264 3.01 -2.42 14.03
N ARG A 265 2.22 -3.21 13.29
CA ARG A 265 2.38 -4.67 13.25
C ARG A 265 3.52 -5.02 12.29
N TYR A 266 4.17 -6.15 12.50
CA TYR A 266 5.21 -6.62 11.57
C TYR A 266 5.26 -8.14 11.51
N GLY A 267 5.72 -8.66 10.38
CA GLY A 267 5.76 -10.10 10.11
C GLY A 267 5.79 -10.40 8.62
N ASN A 268 5.75 -11.69 8.25
CA ASN A 268 5.62 -12.05 6.84
C ASN A 268 4.22 -11.71 6.33
N ILE A 269 4.11 -11.35 5.05
CA ILE A 269 2.84 -10.92 4.41
C ILE A 269 1.71 -11.92 4.71
N ILE A 270 1.88 -13.20 4.39
CA ILE A 270 0.78 -14.19 4.45
C ILE A 270 0.13 -14.33 5.83
N ASN A 271 0.90 -14.17 6.92
CA ASN A 271 0.41 -14.33 8.29
C ASN A 271 -0.04 -13.00 8.92
N THR A 272 0.51 -11.87 8.45
CA THR A 272 0.29 -10.57 9.08
C THR A 272 -0.82 -9.78 8.41
N ILE A 273 -1.03 -9.99 7.10
CA ILE A 273 -2.12 -9.39 6.33
C ILE A 273 -3.02 -10.51 5.78
N TYR A 274 -2.56 -11.23 4.75
CA TYR A 274 -3.26 -12.32 4.08
C TYR A 274 -2.39 -12.92 2.96
N GLN A 275 -2.79 -14.07 2.43
CA GLN A 275 -2.13 -14.68 1.26
C GLN A 275 -2.34 -13.83 0.00
N ALA A 276 -1.25 -13.40 -0.62
CA ALA A 276 -1.25 -12.58 -1.83
C ALA A 276 -0.16 -13.06 -2.80
N SER A 277 -0.54 -13.35 -4.04
CA SER A 277 0.39 -13.79 -5.08
C SER A 277 0.88 -12.65 -5.97
N GLY A 278 2.06 -12.80 -6.56
CA GLY A 278 2.58 -11.85 -7.56
C GLY A 278 2.94 -10.50 -6.96
N CYS A 279 3.43 -10.47 -5.71
CA CYS A 279 3.77 -9.25 -4.99
C CYS A 279 5.23 -8.80 -5.24
N THR A 280 5.47 -7.50 -5.19
CA THR A 280 6.77 -6.86 -5.42
C THR A 280 7.89 -7.44 -4.56
N ILE A 281 7.66 -7.55 -3.25
CA ILE A 281 8.74 -7.90 -2.31
C ILE A 281 9.06 -9.40 -2.31
N ASP A 282 8.09 -10.24 -2.67
CA ASP A 282 8.31 -11.67 -2.90
C ASP A 282 9.22 -11.88 -4.12
N TRP A 283 9.02 -11.07 -5.17
CA TRP A 283 9.80 -11.16 -6.40
C TRP A 283 11.23 -10.68 -6.19
N THR A 284 11.40 -9.50 -5.57
CA THR A 284 12.73 -8.92 -5.29
C THR A 284 13.55 -9.82 -4.37
N TYR A 285 12.94 -10.41 -3.34
CA TYR A 285 13.61 -11.37 -2.48
C TYR A 285 14.04 -12.63 -3.24
N ASN A 286 13.21 -13.15 -4.15
CA ASN A 286 13.58 -14.26 -5.03
C ASN A 286 14.66 -13.88 -6.06
N GLN A 287 14.91 -12.60 -6.33
CA GLN A 287 16.07 -12.15 -7.12
C GLN A 287 17.36 -12.03 -6.28
N GLY A 288 17.31 -12.36 -4.99
CA GLY A 288 18.47 -12.28 -4.08
C GLY A 288 18.59 -10.95 -3.33
N ILE A 289 17.60 -10.05 -3.43
CA ILE A 289 17.58 -8.81 -2.65
C ILE A 289 17.06 -9.16 -1.25
N LYS A 290 17.97 -9.48 -0.33
CA LYS A 290 17.60 -10.01 0.99
C LYS A 290 16.68 -9.08 1.77
N TYR A 291 16.99 -7.78 1.85
CA TYR A 291 16.22 -6.83 2.65
C TYR A 291 15.05 -6.24 1.86
N SER A 292 14.11 -7.10 1.49
CA SER A 292 12.86 -6.72 0.82
C SER A 292 11.74 -6.52 1.83
N TYR A 293 11.19 -5.30 1.91
CA TYR A 293 10.13 -4.93 2.86
C TYR A 293 9.01 -4.16 2.18
N THR A 294 7.80 -4.30 2.71
CA THR A 294 6.67 -3.44 2.35
C THR A 294 6.12 -2.72 3.57
N PHE A 295 5.91 -1.42 3.46
CA PHE A 295 5.20 -0.63 4.47
C PHE A 295 3.73 -0.53 4.09
N GLU A 296 2.84 -0.69 5.07
CA GLU A 296 1.48 -0.18 5.03
C GLU A 296 1.42 0.98 6.03
N LEU A 297 1.37 2.23 5.54
CA LEU A 297 1.47 3.43 6.36
C LEU A 297 0.19 3.69 7.19
N ARG A 298 0.13 4.87 7.80
CA ARG A 298 -1.06 5.35 8.50
C ARG A 298 -2.28 5.40 7.57
N ASP A 299 -3.49 5.29 8.11
CA ASP A 299 -3.83 5.01 9.50
C ASP A 299 -4.32 3.55 9.67
N THR A 300 -5.14 3.28 10.69
CA THR A 300 -5.77 1.97 10.88
C THR A 300 -7.23 1.95 10.43
N GLY A 301 -7.64 2.86 9.54
CA GLY A 301 -8.92 2.90 8.85
C GLY A 301 -9.81 4.11 9.15
N ARG A 302 -9.54 4.93 10.17
CA ARG A 302 -10.40 6.10 10.46
C ARG A 302 -10.54 7.00 9.23
N TYR A 303 -9.44 7.19 8.52
CA TYR A 303 -9.36 7.95 7.27
C TYR A 303 -9.03 7.05 6.08
N GLY A 304 -8.32 5.94 6.31
CA GLY A 304 -7.89 5.02 5.25
C GLY A 304 -7.09 5.76 4.18
N PHE A 305 -7.55 5.68 2.94
CA PHE A 305 -6.87 6.31 1.79
C PHE A 305 -7.04 7.83 1.69
N ILE A 306 -7.85 8.45 2.54
CA ILE A 306 -8.09 9.91 2.57
C ILE A 306 -7.52 10.49 3.87
N LEU A 307 -6.28 10.11 4.17
CA LEU A 307 -5.54 10.61 5.32
C LEU A 307 -5.39 12.14 5.24
N PRO A 308 -5.74 12.91 6.28
CA PRO A 308 -5.64 14.37 6.24
C PRO A 308 -4.22 14.86 5.94
N ALA A 309 -4.08 15.94 5.18
CA ALA A 309 -2.78 16.43 4.73
C ALA A 309 -1.81 16.79 5.89
N ASN A 310 -2.36 17.21 7.04
CA ASN A 310 -1.55 17.48 8.23
C ASN A 310 -0.90 16.23 8.88
N GLN A 311 -1.24 15.03 8.42
CA GLN A 311 -0.60 13.77 8.81
C GLN A 311 0.54 13.37 7.86
N ILE A 312 0.75 14.07 6.73
CA ILE A 312 1.80 13.74 5.76
C ILE A 312 3.19 13.84 6.42
N ILE A 313 3.52 15.00 6.99
CA ILE A 313 4.83 15.21 7.65
C ILE A 313 5.03 14.24 8.83
N PRO A 314 4.08 14.09 9.79
CA PRO A 314 4.24 13.11 10.85
C PRO A 314 4.46 11.67 10.35
N THR A 315 3.73 11.26 9.30
CA THR A 315 3.88 9.92 8.73
C THR A 315 5.25 9.75 8.06
N ALA A 316 5.72 10.77 7.32
CA ALA A 316 7.03 10.75 6.69
C ALA A 316 8.16 10.67 7.72
N GLN A 317 8.12 11.54 8.74
CA GLN A 317 9.17 11.63 9.75
C GLN A 317 9.32 10.36 10.58
N GLU A 318 8.23 9.73 11.00
CA GLU A 318 8.33 8.47 11.75
C GLU A 318 8.77 7.30 10.86
N THR A 319 8.29 7.26 9.62
CA THR A 319 8.66 6.23 8.64
C THR A 319 10.14 6.35 8.27
N TRP A 320 10.67 7.57 8.21
CA TRP A 320 12.08 7.82 7.96
C TRP A 320 12.99 7.13 8.98
N LEU A 321 12.61 7.10 10.26
CA LEU A 321 13.35 6.38 11.30
C LEU A 321 13.42 4.87 11.03
N ALA A 322 12.32 4.27 10.58
CA ALA A 322 12.29 2.86 10.18
C ALA A 322 13.14 2.60 8.94
N VAL A 323 13.00 3.43 7.90
CA VAL A 323 13.78 3.32 6.66
C VAL A 323 15.27 3.45 6.96
N LYS A 324 15.68 4.45 7.74
CA LYS A 324 17.07 4.63 8.18
C LYS A 324 17.61 3.41 8.92
N THR A 325 16.81 2.80 9.79
CA THR A 325 17.18 1.56 10.50
C THR A 325 17.46 0.41 9.53
N ILE A 326 16.63 0.25 8.48
CA ILE A 326 16.81 -0.78 7.45
C ILE A 326 18.06 -0.48 6.60
N MET A 327 18.26 0.77 6.20
CA MET A 327 19.44 1.17 5.42
C MET A 327 20.73 0.97 6.21
N GLU A 328 20.77 1.35 7.49
CA GLU A 328 21.93 1.14 8.36
C GLU A 328 22.25 -0.35 8.53
N HIS A 329 21.22 -1.19 8.73
CA HIS A 329 21.42 -2.64 8.77
C HIS A 329 21.99 -3.16 7.45
N THR A 330 21.47 -2.69 6.32
CA THR A 330 21.92 -3.08 4.98
C THR A 330 23.38 -2.68 4.75
N TYR A 331 23.76 -1.45 5.10
CA TYR A 331 25.13 -0.95 5.00
C TYR A 331 26.13 -1.80 5.80
N ASN A 332 25.75 -2.20 7.01
CA ASN A 332 26.57 -3.06 7.85
C ASN A 332 26.58 -4.54 7.40
N ASN A 333 25.70 -4.92 6.48
CA ASN A 333 25.52 -6.30 6.01
C ASN A 333 25.28 -6.35 4.48
N PRO A 334 26.28 -5.96 3.65
CA PRO A 334 26.09 -5.65 2.24
C PRO A 334 26.04 -6.87 1.31
N TYR A 335 25.86 -8.08 1.84
CA TYR A 335 25.95 -9.33 1.09
C TYR A 335 24.78 -9.53 0.13
#